data_AF-R9JAI6-F1
#
_entry.id   AF-R9JAI6-F1
#
_cell.length_a   1.000
_cell.length_b   1.000
_cell.length_c   1.000
_cell.angle_alpha   90.00
_cell.angle_beta   90.00
_cell.angle_gamma   90.00
#
_symmetry.space_group_name_H-M   'P 1'
#
loop_
_entity.id
_entity.type
_entity.pdbx_description
1 polymer ?
#
loop_
_entity_poly.entity_id
_entity_poly.type
_entity_poly.pdbx_seq_one_letter_code
_entity_poly.pdbx_strand_id
1 'polypeptide(L)'
;MLCDLICNAQKGDKEAMLELIQKFSPLFRKYARKLNYEDAYEDIILFYMEMIRSVNLERIVSLEDGAVISYINVSIINYYNKRVRQIIRCEKEVALSDLTEEQKYYVEARAAKLNQTDFFAELGIKSLLSEKEYQIIYQIYEEGYTAAEIARISQQSRQSVNQLKQRALKKIADFLKKYSG
;
A
#
# COMPACT_ATOMS: atom_id res chain seq x y z
N MET A 1 -26.26 -32.76 20.00
CA MET A 1 -26.22 -31.43 20.64
C MET A 1 -25.47 -30.45 19.75
N LEU A 2 -25.59 -29.14 19.97
CA LEU A 2 -24.87 -28.15 19.17
C LEU A 2 -23.34 -28.31 19.29
N CYS A 3 -22.86 -28.69 20.48
CA CYS A 3 -21.45 -29.00 20.73
C CYS A 3 -20.93 -30.15 19.87
N ASP A 4 -21.71 -31.23 19.70
CA ASP A 4 -21.30 -32.37 18.87
C ASP A 4 -21.17 -31.96 17.41
N LEU A 5 -22.08 -31.12 16.93
CA LEU A 5 -22.07 -30.58 15.57
C LEU A 5 -20.80 -29.73 15.33
N ILE A 6 -20.42 -28.92 16.31
CA ILE A 6 -19.17 -28.14 16.29
C ILE A 6 -17.95 -29.06 16.28
N CYS A 7 -17.91 -30.07 17.16
CA CYS A 7 -16.82 -31.05 17.21
C CYS A 7 -16.64 -31.77 15.86
N ASN A 8 -17.74 -32.18 15.22
CA ASN A 8 -17.69 -32.84 13.92
C ASN A 8 -17.21 -31.88 12.82
N ALA A 9 -17.72 -30.64 12.81
CA ALA A 9 -17.27 -29.61 11.88
C ALA A 9 -15.76 -29.30 12.05
N GLN A 10 -15.25 -29.29 13.28
CA GLN A 10 -13.83 -29.13 13.58
C GLN A 10 -12.97 -30.30 13.06
N LYS A 11 -13.51 -31.52 13.03
CA LYS A 11 -12.87 -32.71 12.45
C LYS A 11 -12.91 -32.73 10.91
N GLY A 12 -13.49 -31.72 10.27
CA GLY A 12 -13.58 -31.60 8.82
C GLY A 12 -14.87 -32.15 8.20
N ASP A 13 -15.87 -32.48 9.02
CA ASP A 13 -17.20 -32.84 8.52
C ASP A 13 -17.88 -31.63 7.87
N LYS A 14 -18.07 -31.72 6.55
CA LYS A 14 -18.66 -30.66 5.73
C LYS A 14 -20.16 -30.53 5.96
N GLU A 15 -20.87 -31.63 6.21
CA GLU A 15 -22.31 -31.63 6.44
C GLU A 15 -22.62 -30.98 7.80
N ALA A 16 -21.82 -31.30 8.82
CA ALA A 16 -21.94 -30.67 10.13
C ALA A 16 -21.71 -29.14 10.06
N MET A 17 -20.71 -28.69 9.29
CA MET A 17 -20.47 -27.27 9.06
C MET A 17 -21.63 -26.62 8.29
N LEU A 18 -22.17 -27.29 7.26
CA LEU A 18 -23.28 -26.79 6.48
C LEU A 18 -24.55 -26.64 7.34
N GLU A 19 -24.84 -27.62 8.19
CA GLU A 19 -25.97 -27.57 9.14
C GLU A 19 -25.83 -26.39 10.12
N LEU A 20 -24.63 -26.17 10.65
CA LEU A 20 -24.32 -24.99 11.49
C LEU A 20 -24.61 -23.68 10.74
N ILE A 21 -24.12 -23.56 9.51
CA ILE A 21 -24.34 -22.36 8.69
C ILE A 21 -25.83 -22.13 8.45
N GLN A 22 -26.58 -23.18 8.12
CA GLN A 22 -28.03 -23.08 7.89
C GLN A 22 -28.77 -22.66 9.16
N LYS A 23 -28.40 -23.23 10.33
CA LYS A 23 -29.01 -22.92 11.62
C LYS A 23 -28.85 -21.45 12.02
N PHE A 24 -27.68 -20.86 11.76
CA PHE A 24 -27.40 -19.44 12.08
C PHE A 24 -27.61 -18.48 10.91
N SER A 25 -28.04 -18.96 9.73
CA SER A 25 -28.31 -18.14 8.55
C SER A 25 -29.21 -16.92 8.80
N PRO A 26 -30.29 -16.98 9.62
CA PRO A 26 -31.08 -15.79 9.96
C PRO A 26 -30.28 -14.69 10.64
N LEU A 27 -29.34 -15.06 11.52
CA LEU A 27 -28.44 -14.13 12.20
C LEU A 27 -27.48 -13.47 11.21
N PHE A 28 -26.89 -14.27 10.31
CA PHE A 28 -25.98 -13.77 9.28
C PHE A 28 -26.68 -12.79 8.36
N ARG A 29 -27.87 -13.14 7.86
CA ARG A 29 -28.69 -12.24 7.02
C ARG A 29 -29.05 -10.95 7.72
N LYS A 30 -29.38 -10.99 9.02
CA LYS A 30 -29.66 -9.80 9.82
C LYS A 30 -28.47 -8.84 9.84
N TYR A 31 -27.26 -9.34 10.10
CA TYR A 31 -26.07 -8.48 10.19
C TYR A 31 -25.47 -8.12 8.84
N ALA A 32 -25.59 -8.96 7.82
CA ALA A 32 -25.24 -8.63 6.44
C ALA A 32 -26.05 -7.43 5.93
N ARG A 33 -27.38 -7.46 6.15
CA ARG A 33 -28.26 -6.32 5.82
C ARG A 33 -27.89 -5.04 6.57
N LYS A 34 -27.40 -5.15 7.80
CA LYS A 34 -26.94 -3.98 8.57
C LYS A 34 -25.60 -3.43 8.07
N LEU A 35 -24.73 -4.29 7.54
CA LEU A 35 -23.44 -3.90 6.97
C LEU A 35 -23.58 -3.29 5.58
N ASN A 36 -24.56 -3.75 4.79
CA ASN A 36 -24.99 -3.14 3.53
C ASN A 36 -23.86 -2.95 2.49
N TYR A 37 -22.93 -3.90 2.41
CA TYR A 37 -22.00 -4.04 1.27
C TYR A 37 -22.22 -5.40 0.59
N GLU A 38 -21.76 -5.51 -0.66
CA GLU A 38 -22.04 -6.62 -1.58
C GLU A 38 -21.77 -8.00 -0.95
N ASP A 39 -20.57 -8.22 -0.44
CA ASP A 39 -20.12 -9.52 0.09
C ASP A 39 -20.39 -9.73 1.59
N ALA A 40 -21.26 -8.92 2.20
CA ALA A 40 -21.39 -8.89 3.66
C ALA A 40 -21.87 -10.22 4.27
N TYR A 41 -22.64 -11.01 3.53
CA TYR A 41 -23.14 -12.29 4.00
C TYR A 41 -22.05 -13.36 3.97
N GLU A 42 -21.31 -13.43 2.88
CA GLU A 42 -20.19 -14.32 2.61
C GLU A 42 -19.05 -14.07 3.63
N ASP A 43 -18.74 -12.79 3.88
CA ASP A 43 -17.75 -12.37 4.87
C ASP A 43 -18.12 -12.81 6.30
N ILE A 44 -19.41 -12.74 6.66
CA ILE A 44 -19.89 -13.23 7.96
C ILE A 44 -19.77 -14.77 8.05
N ILE A 45 -20.11 -15.49 6.98
CA ILE A 45 -19.98 -16.95 6.93
C ILE A 45 -18.52 -17.36 7.08
N LEU A 46 -17.61 -16.69 6.37
CA LEU A 46 -16.17 -16.96 6.44
C LEU A 46 -15.67 -16.79 7.88
N PHE A 47 -15.96 -15.65 8.50
CA PHE A 47 -15.62 -15.40 9.91
C PHE A 47 -16.20 -16.48 10.83
N TYR A 48 -17.47 -16.87 10.62
CA TYR A 48 -18.12 -17.90 11.41
C TYR A 48 -17.42 -19.25 11.29
N MET A 49 -17.08 -19.69 10.07
CA MET A 49 -16.37 -20.95 9.83
C MET A 49 -15.00 -20.97 10.49
N GLU A 50 -14.25 -19.87 10.42
CA GLU A 50 -12.95 -19.71 11.09
C GLU A 50 -13.08 -19.76 12.62
N MET A 51 -14.10 -19.10 13.16
CA MET A 51 -14.41 -19.13 14.59
C MET A 51 -14.76 -20.54 15.05
N ILE A 52 -15.63 -21.25 14.33
CA ILE A 52 -16.02 -22.64 14.66
C ILE A 52 -14.80 -23.57 14.61
N ARG A 53 -13.88 -23.38 13.66
CA ARG A 53 -12.64 -24.18 13.59
C ARG A 53 -11.66 -23.91 14.72
N SER A 54 -11.65 -22.70 15.27
CA SER A 54 -10.66 -22.26 16.27
C SER A 54 -11.18 -22.23 17.71
N VAL A 55 -12.50 -22.28 17.92
CA VAL A 55 -13.09 -22.23 19.26
C VAL A 55 -12.67 -23.44 20.09
N ASN A 56 -12.10 -23.18 21.26
CA ASN A 56 -11.84 -24.22 22.24
C ASN A 56 -13.08 -24.40 23.14
N LEU A 57 -13.84 -25.47 22.89
CA LEU A 57 -15.06 -25.79 23.63
C LEU A 57 -14.80 -26.07 25.12
N GLU A 58 -13.62 -26.55 25.49
CA GLU A 58 -13.26 -26.82 26.90
C GLU A 58 -13.18 -25.55 27.74
N ARG A 59 -12.99 -24.39 27.09
CA ARG A 59 -12.96 -23.07 27.75
C ARG A 59 -14.35 -22.47 27.92
N ILE A 60 -15.41 -23.10 27.42
CA ILE A 60 -16.78 -22.64 27.58
C ILE A 60 -17.31 -23.17 28.92
N VAL A 61 -17.77 -22.26 29.77
CA VAL A 61 -18.23 -22.54 31.14
C VAL A 61 -19.36 -23.58 31.19
N SER A 62 -20.19 -23.64 30.15
CA SER A 62 -21.25 -24.64 29.99
C SER A 62 -21.36 -25.06 28.52
N LEU A 63 -21.42 -26.36 28.29
CA LEU A 63 -21.63 -26.97 26.96
C LEU A 63 -23.12 -27.16 26.63
N GLU A 64 -24.01 -26.55 27.41
CA GLU A 64 -25.42 -26.48 27.07
C GLU A 64 -25.61 -25.66 25.78
N ASP A 65 -26.53 -26.10 24.93
CA ASP A 65 -26.81 -25.46 23.65
C ASP A 65 -27.09 -23.94 23.81
N GLY A 66 -27.75 -23.52 24.89
CA GLY A 66 -28.02 -22.11 25.18
C GLY A 66 -26.75 -21.26 25.36
N ALA A 67 -25.75 -21.79 26.08
CA ALA A 67 -24.49 -21.09 26.29
C ALA A 67 -23.69 -20.95 24.98
N VAL A 68 -23.65 -22.02 24.18
CA VAL A 68 -22.98 -22.02 22.87
C VAL A 68 -23.68 -21.09 21.87
N ILE A 69 -25.02 -21.10 21.83
CA ILE A 69 -25.80 -20.16 21.01
C ILE A 69 -25.49 -18.72 21.41
N SER A 70 -25.44 -18.43 22.72
CA SER A 70 -25.10 -17.10 23.23
C SER A 70 -23.69 -16.67 22.79
N TYR A 71 -22.71 -17.56 22.92
CA TYR A 71 -21.34 -17.31 22.47
C TYR A 71 -21.28 -16.97 20.97
N ILE A 72 -21.96 -17.75 20.13
CA ILE A 72 -22.01 -17.50 18.68
C ILE A 72 -22.67 -16.14 18.39
N ASN A 73 -23.81 -15.85 19.03
CA ASN A 73 -24.51 -14.58 18.86
C ASN A 73 -23.61 -13.38 19.21
N VAL A 74 -22.95 -13.43 20.36
CA VAL A 74 -22.03 -12.37 20.81
C VAL A 74 -20.86 -12.21 19.84
N SER A 75 -20.30 -13.32 19.35
CA SER A 75 -19.17 -13.30 18.43
C SER A 75 -19.52 -12.63 17.09
N ILE A 76 -20.71 -12.94 16.53
CA ILE A 76 -21.20 -12.31 15.30
C ILE A 76 -21.50 -10.81 15.52
N ILE A 77 -22.07 -10.45 16.67
CA ILE A 77 -22.28 -9.03 17.03
C ILE A 77 -20.95 -8.28 17.11
N ASN A 78 -19.94 -8.89 17.71
CA ASN A 78 -18.61 -8.29 17.84
C ASN A 78 -17.93 -8.13 16.48
N TYR A 79 -18.05 -9.14 15.61
CA TYR A 79 -17.59 -9.06 14.22
C TYR A 79 -18.28 -7.88 13.50
N TYR A 80 -19.60 -7.79 13.58
CA TYR A 80 -20.37 -6.69 13.01
C TYR A 80 -19.87 -5.32 13.53
N ASN A 81 -19.74 -5.16 14.85
CA ASN A 81 -19.28 -3.91 15.45
C ASN A 81 -17.87 -3.53 14.99
N LYS A 82 -16.97 -4.52 14.83
CA LYS A 82 -15.63 -4.29 14.29
C LYS A 82 -15.69 -3.86 12.82
N ARG A 83 -16.51 -4.51 12.00
CA ARG A 83 -16.63 -4.23 10.56
C ARG A 83 -17.26 -2.86 10.31
N VAL A 84 -18.31 -2.47 11.04
CA VAL A 84 -18.89 -1.11 10.96
C VAL A 84 -17.85 -0.03 11.21
N ARG A 85 -17.00 -0.19 12.24
CA ARG A 85 -15.93 0.78 12.52
C ARG A 85 -14.92 0.88 11.37
N GLN A 86 -14.63 -0.23 10.69
CA GLN A 86 -13.76 -0.23 9.51
C GLN A 86 -14.43 0.48 8.33
N ILE A 87 -15.70 0.20 8.05
CA ILE A 87 -16.46 0.86 6.97
C ILE A 87 -16.49 2.36 7.19
N ILE A 88 -16.87 2.83 8.39
CA ILE A 88 -16.91 4.26 8.73
C ILE A 88 -15.52 4.92 8.61
N ARG A 89 -14.44 4.17 8.88
CA ARG A 89 -13.09 4.68 8.70
C ARG A 89 -12.74 4.81 7.21
N CYS A 90 -13.10 3.82 6.39
CA CYS A 90 -12.83 3.81 4.95
C CYS A 90 -13.72 4.81 4.18
N GLU A 91 -14.94 5.10 4.63
CA GLU A 91 -15.78 6.17 4.05
C GLU A 91 -15.14 7.56 4.16
N LYS A 92 -14.18 7.74 5.06
CA LYS A 92 -13.40 8.99 5.17
C LYS A 92 -12.22 9.03 4.20
N GLU A 93 -11.97 7.93 3.48
CA GLU A 93 -10.94 7.84 2.46
C GLU A 93 -11.61 8.12 1.10
N VAL A 94 -10.98 8.96 0.29
CA VAL A 94 -11.43 9.27 -1.07
C VAL A 94 -10.42 8.65 -2.01
N ALA A 95 -10.88 7.81 -2.94
CA ALA A 95 -9.98 7.26 -3.93
C ALA A 95 -9.47 8.37 -4.85
N LEU A 96 -8.19 8.32 -5.22
CA LEU A 96 -7.58 9.31 -6.12
C LEU A 96 -8.28 9.34 -7.50
N SER A 97 -8.85 8.20 -7.92
CA SER A 97 -9.66 8.07 -9.13
C SER A 97 -10.94 8.89 -9.10
N ASP A 98 -11.49 9.12 -7.91
CA ASP A 98 -12.78 9.77 -7.71
C ASP A 98 -12.63 11.29 -7.56
N LEU A 99 -11.39 11.78 -7.46
CA LEU A 99 -11.08 13.20 -7.44
C LEU A 99 -11.23 13.82 -8.83
N THR A 100 -11.75 15.05 -8.90
CA THR A 100 -11.72 15.84 -10.14
C THR A 100 -10.29 16.21 -10.51
N GLU A 101 -10.06 16.61 -11.77
CA GLU A 101 -8.73 17.03 -12.21
C GLU A 101 -8.19 18.22 -11.39
N GLU A 102 -9.06 19.15 -10.99
CA GLU A 102 -8.66 20.26 -10.12
C GLU A 102 -8.25 19.79 -8.72
N GLN A 103 -8.96 18.81 -8.15
CA GLN A 103 -8.63 18.23 -6.85
C GLN A 103 -7.35 17.42 -6.89
N LYS A 104 -7.14 16.62 -7.95
CA LYS A 104 -5.88 15.89 -8.19
C LYS A 104 -4.71 16.86 -8.28
N TYR A 105 -4.84 17.92 -9.09
CA TYR A 105 -3.82 18.95 -9.20
C TYR A 105 -3.45 19.55 -7.85
N TYR A 106 -4.44 19.85 -7.00
CA TYR A 106 -4.19 20.40 -5.66
C TYR A 106 -3.43 19.41 -4.76
N VAL A 107 -3.81 18.13 -4.79
CA VAL A 107 -3.12 17.07 -4.04
C VAL A 107 -1.69 16.90 -4.53
N GLU A 108 -1.48 16.83 -5.85
CA GLU A 108 -0.16 16.73 -6.47
C GLU A 108 0.73 17.92 -6.15
N ALA A 109 0.23 19.15 -6.30
CA ALA A 109 0.96 20.37 -5.99
C ALA A 109 1.36 20.45 -4.51
N ARG A 110 0.49 19.99 -3.60
CA ARG A 110 0.77 19.98 -2.15
C ARG A 110 1.72 18.84 -1.75
N ALA A 111 1.63 17.70 -2.43
CA ALA A 111 2.49 16.55 -2.20
C ALA A 111 3.84 16.68 -2.92
N ALA A 112 3.94 17.58 -3.91
CA ALA A 112 5.16 17.87 -4.63
C ALA A 112 6.26 18.28 -3.66
N LYS A 113 7.24 17.40 -3.50
CA LYS A 113 8.52 17.76 -2.91
C LYS A 113 9.40 18.26 -4.05
N LEU A 114 10.18 19.31 -3.77
CA LEU A 114 11.35 19.59 -4.59
C LEU A 114 12.21 18.32 -4.58
N ASN A 115 12.42 17.70 -5.75
CA ASN A 115 13.41 16.65 -5.90
C ASN A 115 14.76 17.29 -5.56
N GLN A 116 15.18 17.18 -4.29
CA GLN A 116 16.52 17.53 -3.84
C GLN A 116 17.54 16.46 -4.24
N THR A 117 17.11 15.44 -4.97
CA THR A 117 18.00 14.41 -5.50
C THR A 117 18.72 15.00 -6.70
N ASP A 118 20.01 15.27 -6.53
CA ASP A 118 20.91 15.64 -7.62
C ASP A 118 20.76 14.61 -8.75
N PHE A 119 20.20 15.06 -9.89
CA PHE A 119 19.91 14.22 -11.05
C PHE A 119 21.15 13.44 -11.52
N PHE A 120 22.34 14.03 -11.37
CA PHE A 120 23.60 13.36 -11.70
C PHE A 120 24.00 12.29 -10.68
N ALA A 121 23.56 12.41 -9.43
CA ALA A 121 23.75 11.37 -8.42
C ALA A 121 22.83 10.17 -8.68
N GLU A 122 21.58 10.40 -9.05
CA GLU A 122 20.62 9.33 -9.40
C GLU A 122 21.08 8.55 -10.64
N LEU A 123 21.60 9.24 -11.65
CA LEU A 123 22.19 8.60 -12.84
C LEU A 123 23.56 7.95 -12.60
N GLY A 124 24.12 8.03 -11.39
CA GLY A 124 25.44 7.48 -11.06
C GLY A 124 26.61 8.20 -11.74
N ILE A 125 26.36 9.32 -12.43
CA ILE A 125 27.31 10.07 -13.24
C ILE A 125 28.41 10.70 -12.38
N LYS A 126 28.11 11.00 -11.11
CA LYS A 126 29.10 11.55 -10.16
C LYS A 126 30.37 10.67 -10.06
N SER A 127 30.22 9.36 -10.15
CA SER A 127 31.35 8.42 -10.09
C SER A 127 32.18 8.33 -11.39
N LEU A 128 31.64 8.83 -12.50
CA LEU A 128 32.22 8.75 -13.84
C LEU A 128 33.12 9.96 -14.16
N LEU A 129 32.79 11.12 -13.59
CA LEU A 129 33.45 12.38 -13.84
C LEU A 129 34.49 12.69 -12.77
N SER A 130 35.54 13.40 -13.16
CA SER A 130 36.39 14.08 -12.17
C SER A 130 35.64 15.23 -11.52
N GLU A 131 36.05 15.65 -10.32
CA GLU A 131 35.39 16.73 -9.57
C GLU A 131 35.20 18.02 -10.39
N LYS A 132 36.21 18.39 -11.20
CA LYS A 132 36.14 19.59 -12.07
C LYS A 132 35.20 19.41 -13.26
N GLU A 133 35.13 18.21 -13.82
CA GLU A 133 34.19 17.88 -14.89
C GLU A 133 32.74 17.89 -14.37
N TYR A 134 32.54 17.32 -13.18
CA TYR A 134 31.26 17.32 -12.48
C TYR A 134 30.78 18.74 -12.20
N GLN A 135 31.61 19.56 -11.57
CA GLN A 135 31.27 20.95 -11.24
C GLN A 135 30.86 21.76 -12.48
N ILE A 136 31.58 21.63 -13.60
CA ILE A 136 31.23 22.35 -14.83
C ILE A 136 29.90 21.88 -15.40
N ILE A 137 29.63 20.57 -15.40
CA ILE A 137 28.36 20.04 -15.90
C ILE A 137 27.21 20.45 -14.98
N TYR A 138 27.38 20.37 -13.67
CA TYR A 138 26.40 20.82 -12.68
C TYR A 138 26.08 22.31 -12.85
N GLN A 139 27.12 23.16 -12.91
CA GLN A 139 26.96 24.60 -13.09
C GLN A 139 26.23 24.97 -14.39
N ILE A 140 26.45 24.23 -15.48
CA ILE A 140 25.82 24.52 -16.77
C ILE A 140 24.38 24.03 -16.83
N TYR A 141 24.12 22.81 -16.36
CA TYR A 141 22.86 22.11 -16.63
C TYR A 141 21.88 22.13 -15.45
N GLU A 142 22.35 22.23 -14.21
CA GLU A 142 21.50 22.38 -13.02
C GLU A 142 21.39 23.86 -12.60
N GLU A 143 22.50 24.59 -12.58
CA GLU A 143 22.52 26.00 -12.14
C GLU A 143 22.33 27.02 -13.27
N GLY A 144 22.46 26.59 -14.54
CA GLY A 144 22.19 27.44 -15.72
C GLY A 144 23.29 28.44 -16.08
N TYR A 145 24.49 28.33 -15.52
CA TYR A 145 25.61 29.21 -15.86
C TYR A 145 26.12 29.01 -17.28
N THR A 146 26.50 30.10 -17.92
CA THR A 146 27.22 30.05 -19.19
C THR A 146 28.69 29.71 -18.99
N ALA A 147 29.32 29.10 -20.01
CA ALA A 147 30.75 28.82 -19.98
C ALA A 147 31.62 30.08 -19.77
N ALA A 148 31.11 31.25 -20.15
CA ALA A 148 31.77 32.53 -19.94
C ALA A 148 31.72 32.98 -18.47
N GLU A 149 30.61 32.76 -17.77
CA GLU A 149 30.47 33.05 -16.34
C GLU A 149 31.33 32.11 -15.51
N ILE A 150 31.29 30.80 -15.81
CA ILE A 150 32.13 29.80 -15.15
C ILE A 150 33.61 30.13 -15.33
N ALA A 151 34.03 30.53 -16.55
CA ALA A 151 35.41 30.92 -16.82
C ALA A 151 35.86 32.12 -15.95
N ARG A 152 34.98 33.11 -15.77
CA ARG A 152 35.27 34.27 -14.90
C ARG A 152 35.36 33.87 -13.43
N ILE A 153 34.41 33.06 -12.94
CA ILE A 153 34.35 32.61 -11.54
C ILE A 153 35.55 31.71 -11.21
N SER A 154 35.92 30.81 -12.11
CA SER A 154 37.02 29.85 -11.91
C SER A 154 38.40 30.38 -12.30
N GLN A 155 38.51 31.64 -12.75
CA GLN A 155 39.74 32.24 -13.28
C GLN A 155 40.41 31.40 -14.40
N GLN A 156 39.59 30.78 -15.24
CA GLN A 156 40.04 29.97 -16.38
C GLN A 156 39.72 30.63 -17.71
N SER A 157 40.38 30.19 -18.79
CA SER A 157 39.98 30.60 -20.14
C SER A 157 38.66 29.92 -20.53
N ARG A 158 37.84 30.60 -21.34
CA ARG A 158 36.62 30.02 -21.93
C ARG A 158 36.90 28.71 -22.67
N GLN A 159 38.06 28.61 -23.30
CA GLN A 159 38.51 27.42 -24.02
C GLN A 159 38.75 26.24 -23.06
N SER A 160 39.34 26.49 -21.89
CA SER A 160 39.55 25.46 -20.86
C SER A 160 38.22 24.90 -20.32
N VAL A 161 37.26 25.79 -20.01
CA VAL A 161 35.92 25.40 -19.55
C VAL A 161 35.19 24.58 -20.61
N ASN A 162 35.25 25.00 -21.88
CA ASN A 162 34.66 24.26 -22.99
C ASN A 162 35.32 22.88 -23.20
N GLN A 163 36.63 22.76 -23.06
CA GLN A 163 37.32 21.48 -23.14
C GLN A 163 36.89 20.52 -22.02
N LEU A 164 36.76 21.01 -20.79
CA LEU A 164 36.30 20.21 -19.65
C LEU A 164 34.85 19.76 -19.84
N LYS A 165 33.96 20.67 -20.28
CA LYS A 165 32.58 20.34 -20.66
C LYS A 165 32.53 19.21 -21.69
N GLN A 166 33.30 19.33 -22.78
CA GLN A 166 33.27 18.33 -23.85
C GLN A 166 33.81 16.96 -23.41
N ARG A 167 34.84 16.92 -22.56
CA ARG A 167 35.34 15.66 -21.98
C ARG A 167 34.28 15.00 -21.10
N ALA A 168 33.63 15.78 -20.24
CA ALA A 168 32.58 15.29 -19.36
C ALA A 168 31.39 14.71 -20.15
N LEU A 169 30.88 15.45 -21.14
CA LEU A 169 29.80 14.99 -22.02
C LEU A 169 30.17 13.73 -22.79
N LYS A 170 31.42 13.62 -23.26
CA LYS A 170 31.90 12.41 -23.94
C LYS A 170 31.84 11.19 -23.03
N LYS A 171 32.33 11.31 -21.78
CA LYS A 171 32.27 10.23 -20.80
C LYS A 171 30.83 9.80 -20.53
N ILE A 172 29.92 10.76 -20.30
CA ILE A 172 28.49 10.49 -20.10
C ILE A 172 27.90 9.76 -21.32
N ALA A 173 28.17 10.24 -22.53
CA ALA A 173 27.68 9.61 -23.76
C ALA A 173 28.20 8.17 -23.93
N ASP A 174 29.48 7.93 -23.65
CA ASP A 174 30.07 6.59 -23.71
C ASP A 174 29.48 5.65 -22.64
N PHE A 175 29.16 6.17 -21.46
CA PHE A 175 28.46 5.43 -20.41
C PHE A 175 27.04 5.05 -20.86
N LEU A 176 26.24 6.00 -21.32
CA LEU A 176 24.85 5.74 -21.74
C LEU A 176 24.76 4.75 -22.92
N LYS A 177 25.73 4.78 -23.85
CA LYS A 177 25.83 3.82 -24.95
C LYS A 177 26.02 2.38 -24.49
N LYS A 178 26.68 2.15 -23.34
CA LYS A 178 26.87 0.80 -22.79
C LYS A 178 25.60 0.19 -22.20
N TYR A 179 24.60 1.00 -21.86
CA TYR A 179 23.32 0.56 -21.29
C TYR A 179 22.17 0.50 -22.32
N SER A 180 22.45 0.87 -23.57
CA SER A 180 21.46 0.89 -24.66
C SER A 180 21.66 -0.25 -25.68
N GLY A 181 22.42 -1.28 -25.32
CA GLY A 181 22.53 -2.56 -26.02
C GLY A 181 22.31 -3.71 -25.05
#